data_AF-A0A1K1MWC9-F1
#
_entry.id   AF-A0A1K1MWC9-F1
#
_cell.length_a   1.000
_cell.length_b   1.000
_cell.length_c   1.000
_cell.angle_alpha   90.00
_cell.angle_beta   90.00
_cell.angle_gamma   90.00
#
_symmetry.space_group_name_H-M   'P 1'
#
loop_
_entity.id
_entity.type
_entity.pdbx_description
1 polymer ?
#
loop_
_entity_poly.entity_id
_entity_poly.type
_entity_poly.pdbx_seq_one_letter_code
_entity_poly.pdbx_strand_id
1 'polypeptide(L)'
;MLRKIKIVLSLLVFISAAVHAQQYSGKLKIEKLVDTSQNSIGQKIVYPQFKDPKVTMCKITFPPGENTGWHKHLIPVFSYVLQGTLTVEIEGKGTVEYKEGSSFVESYDTYHRGINKGNTDVVLFVVYLGGDGQRLAIKKQ
;
A
#
# COMPACT_ATOMS: atom_id res chain seq x y z
N MET A 1 -9.41 41.86 -49.55
CA MET A 1 -9.92 41.28 -48.29
C MET A 1 -9.55 39.80 -48.23
N LEU A 2 -8.46 39.42 -47.56
CA LEU A 2 -8.17 38.02 -47.23
C LEU A 2 -8.14 37.89 -45.69
N ARG A 3 -9.06 37.08 -45.15
CA ARG A 3 -9.24 36.82 -43.71
C ARG A 3 -8.13 35.90 -43.21
N LYS A 4 -7.40 36.37 -42.18
CA LYS A 4 -6.43 35.56 -41.42
C LYS A 4 -7.19 34.50 -40.61
N ILE A 5 -6.98 33.22 -40.90
CA ILE A 5 -7.46 32.11 -40.07
C ILE A 5 -6.45 31.93 -38.93
N LYS A 6 -6.84 32.26 -37.70
CA LYS A 6 -6.06 31.92 -36.50
C LYS A 6 -6.49 30.53 -36.05
N ILE A 7 -5.60 29.56 -36.21
CA ILE A 7 -5.74 28.22 -35.61
C ILE A 7 -5.46 28.37 -34.12
N VAL A 8 -6.47 28.17 -33.28
CA VAL A 8 -6.32 28.09 -31.82
C VAL A 8 -6.07 26.62 -31.48
N LEU A 9 -4.82 26.27 -31.19
CA LEU A 9 -4.45 24.97 -30.66
C LEU A 9 -4.71 24.99 -29.14
N SER A 10 -5.84 24.45 -28.70
CA SER A 10 -6.14 24.32 -27.27
C SER A 10 -5.49 23.04 -26.74
N LEU A 11 -4.40 23.20 -25.97
CA LEU A 11 -3.67 22.13 -25.33
C LEU A 11 -4.43 21.71 -24.06
N LEU A 12 -5.23 20.64 -24.13
CA LEU A 12 -5.85 20.02 -22.96
C LEU A 12 -4.78 19.29 -22.14
N VAL A 13 -4.24 19.98 -21.12
CA VAL A 13 -3.35 19.38 -20.13
C VAL A 13 -4.21 18.60 -19.13
N PHE A 14 -4.28 17.28 -19.29
CA PHE A 14 -4.77 16.38 -18.25
C PHE A 14 -3.74 16.33 -17.12
N ILE A 15 -3.92 17.16 -16.09
CA ILE A 15 -3.23 17.00 -14.81
C ILE A 15 -3.92 15.85 -14.06
N SER A 16 -3.47 14.61 -14.26
CA SER A 16 -3.80 13.54 -13.30
C SER A 16 -2.96 13.76 -12.05
N ALA A 17 -3.46 14.58 -11.13
CA ALA A 17 -2.90 14.67 -9.79
C ALA A 17 -3.26 13.38 -9.05
N ALA A 18 -2.42 12.35 -9.21
CA ALA A 18 -2.43 11.19 -8.34
C ALA A 18 -1.89 11.63 -6.97
N VAL A 19 -2.76 12.20 -6.13
CA VAL A 19 -2.46 12.51 -4.73
C VAL A 19 -2.33 11.19 -3.98
N HIS A 20 -1.14 10.59 -4.03
CA HIS A 20 -0.78 9.47 -3.16
C HIS A 20 -0.30 10.06 -1.83
N ALA A 21 -1.23 10.23 -0.89
CA ALA A 21 -0.88 10.56 0.47
C ALA A 21 0.10 9.51 1.00
N GLN A 22 1.28 9.96 1.46
CA GLN A 22 2.32 9.08 1.98
C GLN A 22 1.82 8.42 3.27
N GLN A 23 1.50 7.12 3.15
CA GLN A 23 0.72 6.37 4.12
C GLN A 23 1.52 6.00 5.40
N TYR A 24 2.84 6.17 5.42
CA TYR A 24 3.72 5.77 6.52
C TYR A 24 4.72 6.87 6.91
N SER A 25 5.48 6.66 7.99
CA SER A 25 6.59 7.55 8.38
C SER A 25 7.59 7.70 7.22
N GLY A 26 8.17 8.89 7.07
CA GLY A 26 8.81 9.34 5.81
C GLY A 26 10.05 8.55 5.35
N LYS A 27 10.49 7.53 6.09
CA LYS A 27 11.73 6.78 5.82
C LYS A 27 11.50 5.35 5.35
N LEU A 28 10.28 4.83 5.43
CA LEU A 28 9.96 3.56 4.77
C LEU A 28 10.04 3.76 3.25
N LYS A 29 10.69 2.82 2.55
CA LYS A 29 10.69 2.81 1.08
C LYS A 29 9.57 1.90 0.61
N ILE A 30 8.57 2.47 -0.05
CA ILE A 30 7.39 1.74 -0.52
C ILE A 30 7.38 1.76 -2.03
N GLU A 31 7.63 0.61 -2.63
CA GLU A 31 7.56 0.40 -4.05
C GLU A 31 6.24 -0.29 -4.38
N LYS A 32 5.36 0.40 -5.12
CA LYS A 32 4.11 -0.20 -5.57
C LYS A 32 4.37 -1.03 -6.83
N LEU A 33 4.21 -2.35 -6.71
CA LEU A 33 4.47 -3.32 -7.78
C LEU A 33 3.25 -3.51 -8.68
N VAL A 34 2.06 -3.58 -8.08
CA VAL A 34 0.78 -3.77 -8.78
C VAL A 34 -0.26 -2.83 -8.19
N ASP A 35 -1.11 -2.29 -9.06
CA ASP A 35 -2.27 -1.50 -8.65
C ASP A 35 -3.38 -1.57 -9.70
N THR A 36 -4.16 -2.65 -9.67
CA THR A 36 -5.04 -3.01 -10.79
C THR A 36 -6.43 -3.46 -10.35
N SER A 37 -7.42 -3.21 -11.18
CA SER A 37 -8.78 -3.77 -11.08
C SER A 37 -9.01 -4.92 -12.05
N GLN A 38 -7.99 -5.35 -12.80
CA GLN A 38 -8.04 -6.43 -13.77
C GLN A 38 -6.88 -7.42 -13.60
N ASN A 39 -7.11 -8.67 -13.98
CA ASN A 39 -6.06 -9.70 -14.04
C ASN A 39 -5.22 -9.61 -15.33
N SER A 40 -4.28 -10.53 -15.51
CA SER A 40 -3.33 -10.54 -16.64
C SER A 40 -3.96 -10.72 -18.02
N ILE A 41 -5.24 -11.09 -18.11
CA ILE A 41 -5.98 -11.22 -19.37
C ILE A 41 -7.06 -10.15 -19.54
N GLY A 42 -7.02 -9.09 -18.71
CA GLY A 42 -7.96 -7.97 -18.78
C GLY A 42 -9.35 -8.24 -18.18
N GLN A 43 -9.55 -9.36 -17.48
CA GLN A 43 -10.81 -9.60 -16.78
C GLN A 43 -10.85 -8.79 -15.49
N LYS A 44 -11.99 -8.15 -15.21
CA LYS A 44 -12.22 -7.43 -13.96
C LYS A 44 -12.06 -8.39 -12.77
N ILE A 45 -11.29 -7.98 -11.76
CA ILE A 45 -11.24 -8.65 -10.46
C ILE A 45 -12.63 -8.60 -9.84
N VAL A 46 -13.05 -9.63 -9.11
CA VAL A 46 -14.37 -9.67 -8.46
C VAL A 46 -14.18 -9.97 -6.98
N TYR A 47 -14.67 -9.06 -6.15
CA TYR A 47 -14.89 -9.29 -4.72
C TYR A 47 -16.37 -9.06 -4.44
N PRO A 48 -17.06 -9.95 -3.69
CA PRO A 48 -18.49 -9.79 -3.43
C PRO A 48 -18.87 -8.46 -2.75
N GLN A 49 -17.91 -7.82 -2.09
CA GLN A 49 -18.14 -6.69 -1.18
C GLN A 49 -17.78 -5.33 -1.79
N PHE A 50 -17.13 -5.30 -2.95
CA PHE A 50 -16.64 -4.07 -3.59
C PHE A 50 -17.28 -3.88 -4.96
N LYS A 51 -17.73 -2.66 -5.27
CA LYS A 51 -18.23 -2.32 -6.62
C LYS A 51 -17.06 -2.23 -7.63
N ASP A 52 -15.97 -1.63 -7.19
CA ASP A 52 -14.74 -1.41 -7.92
C ASP A 52 -13.55 -2.02 -7.16
N PRO A 53 -13.41 -3.35 -7.21
CA PRO A 53 -12.34 -4.07 -6.52
C PRO A 53 -10.98 -3.76 -7.13
N LYS A 54 -9.96 -3.84 -6.28
CA LYS A 54 -8.56 -3.59 -6.63
C LYS A 54 -7.62 -4.52 -5.86
N VAL A 55 -6.58 -4.98 -6.54
CA VAL A 55 -5.40 -5.57 -5.91
C VAL A 55 -4.29 -4.53 -5.92
N THR A 56 -3.71 -4.26 -4.76
CA THR A 56 -2.47 -3.49 -4.64
C THR A 56 -1.39 -4.38 -4.05
N MET A 57 -0.20 -4.40 -4.65
CA MET A 57 0.95 -5.15 -4.17
C MET A 57 2.12 -4.20 -3.98
N CYS A 58 2.80 -4.29 -2.85
CA CYS A 58 3.91 -3.41 -2.50
C CYS A 58 5.13 -4.23 -2.05
N LYS A 59 6.32 -3.79 -2.45
CA LYS A 59 7.56 -4.12 -1.73
C LYS A 59 7.84 -2.98 -0.75
N ILE A 60 7.89 -3.29 0.54
CA ILE A 60 8.12 -2.30 1.60
C ILE A 60 9.44 -2.61 2.29
N THR A 61 10.36 -1.67 2.27
CA THR A 61 11.64 -1.77 2.98
C THR A 61 11.62 -0.88 4.21
N PHE A 62 11.98 -1.47 5.34
CA PHE A 62 12.15 -0.84 6.64
C PHE A 62 13.65 -0.75 6.93
N PRO A 63 14.25 0.44 6.82
CA PRO A 63 15.61 0.66 7.33
C PRO A 63 15.71 0.33 8.84
N PRO A 64 16.92 0.12 9.37
CA PRO A 64 17.14 -0.12 10.80
C PRO A 64 16.46 0.94 11.68
N GLY A 65 15.69 0.48 12.68
CA GLY A 65 14.98 1.34 13.63
C GLY A 65 13.66 1.94 13.10
N GLU A 66 13.34 1.77 11.83
CA GLU A 66 12.13 2.36 11.24
C GLU A 66 10.87 1.54 11.50
N ASN A 67 9.72 2.21 11.43
CA ASN A 67 8.42 1.59 11.67
C ASN A 67 7.30 2.26 10.88
N THR A 68 6.18 1.54 10.74
CA THR A 68 4.99 2.03 10.04
C THR A 68 4.27 3.19 10.73
N GLY A 69 4.50 3.41 12.02
CA GLY A 69 3.55 4.08 12.91
C GLY A 69 2.32 3.21 13.18
N TRP A 70 1.51 3.61 14.17
CA TRP A 70 0.27 2.91 14.50
C TRP A 70 -0.78 3.13 13.41
N HIS A 71 -1.33 2.04 12.90
CA HIS A 71 -2.36 2.05 11.86
C HIS A 71 -3.23 0.79 11.93
N LYS A 72 -4.32 0.78 11.18
CA LYS A 72 -5.20 -0.38 10.99
C LYS A 72 -5.65 -0.52 9.53
N HIS A 73 -6.16 -1.70 9.20
CA HIS A 73 -6.71 -2.03 7.89
C HIS A 73 -8.21 -2.36 7.99
N LEU A 74 -9.00 -1.89 7.03
CA LEU A 74 -10.42 -2.30 6.85
C LEU A 74 -10.60 -3.18 5.61
N ILE A 75 -9.50 -3.77 5.14
CA ILE A 75 -9.40 -4.70 4.02
C ILE A 75 -8.44 -5.84 4.39
N PRO A 76 -8.58 -7.04 3.80
CA PRO A 76 -7.59 -8.09 3.99
C PRO A 76 -6.21 -7.69 3.47
N VAL A 77 -5.18 -7.95 4.29
CA VAL A 77 -3.77 -7.71 3.97
C VAL A 77 -2.96 -8.95 4.28
N PHE A 78 -2.11 -9.34 3.35
CA PHE A 78 -1.20 -10.47 3.47
C PHE A 78 0.23 -9.97 3.32
N SER A 79 1.13 -10.47 4.16
CA SER A 79 2.51 -10.05 4.19
C SER A 79 3.45 -11.26 4.17
N TYR A 80 4.51 -11.17 3.38
CA TYR A 80 5.61 -12.12 3.33
C TYR A 80 6.92 -11.41 3.62
N VAL A 81 7.72 -11.96 4.54
CA VAL A 81 9.02 -11.40 4.91
C VAL A 81 10.08 -11.92 3.95
N LEU A 82 10.48 -11.05 3.00
CA LEU A 82 11.53 -11.35 2.03
C LEU A 82 12.93 -11.31 2.65
N GLN A 83 13.15 -10.47 3.66
CA GLN A 83 14.44 -10.30 4.31
C GLN A 83 14.27 -9.81 5.75
N GLY A 84 15.10 -10.31 6.66
CA GLY A 84 15.22 -9.81 8.03
C GLY A 84 14.13 -10.31 8.98
N THR A 85 13.91 -9.58 10.09
CA THR A 85 12.87 -9.91 11.08
C THR A 85 12.00 -8.69 11.36
N LEU A 86 10.70 -8.80 11.06
CA LEU A 86 9.70 -7.79 11.41
C LEU A 86 9.14 -8.06 12.80
N THR A 87 9.19 -7.06 13.68
CA THR A 87 8.43 -7.09 14.93
C THR A 87 7.11 -6.35 14.75
N VAL A 88 5.98 -6.99 15.06
CA VAL A 88 4.65 -6.39 14.98
C VAL A 88 4.08 -6.24 16.38
N GLU A 89 3.79 -5.01 16.76
CA GLU A 89 3.10 -4.69 18.02
C GLU A 89 1.60 -4.48 17.72
N ILE A 90 0.73 -5.16 18.46
CA ILE A 90 -0.72 -5.19 18.26
C ILE A 90 -1.41 -4.65 19.51
N GLU A 91 -2.28 -3.66 19.33
CA GLU A 91 -3.00 -3.02 20.43
C GLU A 91 -3.80 -4.04 21.24
N GLY A 92 -3.55 -4.07 22.56
CA GLY A 92 -4.24 -4.96 23.49
C GLY A 92 -3.90 -6.45 23.36
N LYS A 93 -2.99 -6.86 22.45
CA LYS A 93 -2.68 -8.28 22.19
C LYS A 93 -1.21 -8.65 22.33
N GLY A 94 -0.31 -7.68 22.40
CA GLY A 94 1.12 -7.91 22.61
C GLY A 94 1.94 -7.79 21.33
N THR A 95 3.05 -8.53 21.26
CA THR A 95 4.05 -8.42 20.20
C THR A 95 4.33 -9.78 19.57
N VAL A 96 4.49 -9.82 18.25
CA VAL A 96 4.84 -11.03 17.49
C VAL A 96 6.01 -10.71 16.55
N GLU A 97 6.91 -11.66 16.35
CA GLU A 97 8.01 -11.52 15.38
C GLU A 97 7.82 -12.46 14.19
N TYR A 98 8.06 -11.91 13.00
CA TYR A 98 8.04 -12.64 11.74
C TYR A 98 9.42 -12.57 11.11
N LYS A 99 10.09 -13.71 11.02
CA LYS A 99 11.43 -13.84 10.42
C LYS A 99 11.32 -14.02 8.91
N GLU A 100 12.44 -13.87 8.21
CA GLU A 100 12.57 -14.18 6.80
C GLU A 100 11.93 -15.53 6.45
N GLY A 101 11.17 -15.55 5.36
CA GLY A 101 10.37 -16.71 4.94
C GLY A 101 9.01 -16.83 5.61
N SER A 102 8.67 -15.99 6.59
CA SER A 102 7.36 -16.00 7.23
C SER A 102 6.29 -15.37 6.34
N SER A 103 5.11 -15.99 6.31
CA SER A 103 3.88 -15.42 5.78
C SER A 103 2.90 -15.17 6.91
N PHE A 104 2.15 -14.08 6.86
CA PHE A 104 1.08 -13.81 7.83
C PHE A 104 -0.04 -12.97 7.23
N VAL A 105 -1.22 -13.09 7.84
CA VAL A 105 -2.38 -12.23 7.56
C VAL A 105 -2.38 -11.13 8.61
N GLU A 106 -2.47 -9.87 8.18
CA GLU A 106 -2.43 -8.75 9.10
C GLU A 106 -3.76 -8.57 9.87
N SER A 107 -3.69 -7.80 10.96
CA SER A 107 -4.85 -7.63 11.82
C SER A 107 -5.93 -6.77 11.15
N TYR A 108 -7.16 -7.30 11.11
CA TYR A 108 -8.33 -6.55 10.63
C TYR A 108 -8.89 -5.66 11.74
N ASP A 109 -9.17 -4.39 11.41
CA ASP A 109 -9.76 -3.37 12.27
C ASP A 109 -9.15 -3.26 13.69
N THR A 110 -7.86 -3.59 13.81
CA THR A 110 -7.11 -3.55 15.07
C THR A 110 -5.83 -2.77 14.83
N TYR A 111 -5.53 -1.78 15.68
CA TYR A 111 -4.31 -0.99 15.52
C TYR A 111 -3.07 -1.84 15.77
N HIS A 112 -2.10 -1.72 14.87
CA HIS A 112 -0.80 -2.36 14.96
C HIS A 112 0.29 -1.47 14.35
N ARG A 113 1.55 -1.83 14.58
CA ARG A 113 2.70 -1.24 13.90
C ARG A 113 3.77 -2.30 13.64
N GLY A 114 4.31 -2.30 12.42
CA GLY A 114 5.50 -3.07 12.06
C GLY A 114 6.75 -2.25 12.35
N ILE A 115 7.74 -2.87 12.99
CA ILE A 115 8.96 -2.24 13.46
C ILE A 115 10.14 -3.10 13.03
N ASN A 116 11.16 -2.48 12.44
CA ASN A 116 12.47 -3.09 12.30
C ASN A 116 13.32 -2.75 13.55
N LYS A 117 13.46 -3.72 14.46
CA LYS A 117 14.30 -3.58 15.67
C LYS A 117 15.78 -3.97 15.42
N GLY A 118 16.11 -4.44 14.22
CA GLY A 118 17.44 -4.90 13.85
C GLY A 118 18.36 -3.81 13.32
N ASN A 119 19.55 -4.23 12.87
CA ASN A 119 20.60 -3.38 12.30
C ASN A 119 20.74 -3.51 10.77
N THR A 120 19.91 -4.34 10.12
CA THR A 120 19.81 -4.49 8.67
C THR A 120 18.39 -4.19 8.20
N ASP A 121 18.21 -3.93 6.90
CA ASP A 121 16.88 -3.73 6.31
C ASP A 121 15.98 -4.96 6.52
N VAL A 122 14.71 -4.69 6.83
CA VAL A 122 13.61 -5.67 6.71
C VAL A 122 12.86 -5.37 5.43
N VAL A 123 12.57 -6.38 4.63
CA VAL A 123 11.86 -6.24 3.36
C VAL A 123 10.62 -7.11 3.37
N LEU A 124 9.47 -6.49 3.11
CA LEU A 124 8.18 -7.17 3.00
C LEU A 124 7.66 -7.12 1.57
N PHE A 125 6.97 -8.19 1.19
CA PHE A 125 6.04 -8.18 0.07
C PHE A 125 4.61 -8.22 0.63
N VAL A 126 3.83 -7.19 0.33
CA VAL A 126 2.52 -6.95 0.95
C VAL A 126 1.45 -6.89 -0.13
N VAL A 127 0.35 -7.63 0.07
CA VAL A 127 -0.79 -7.70 -0.84
C VAL A 127 -2.04 -7.18 -0.11
N TYR A 128 -2.70 -6.20 -0.72
CA TYR A 128 -3.94 -5.61 -0.22
C TYR A 128 -5.10 -5.99 -1.15
N LEU A 129 -6.17 -6.54 -0.58
CA LEU A 129 -7.38 -6.92 -1.30
C LEU A 129 -8.49 -5.92 -1.00
N GLY A 130 -8.48 -4.79 -1.71
CA GLY A 130 -9.38 -3.66 -1.44
C GLY A 130 -10.29 -3.31 -2.61
N GLY A 131 -10.83 -2.10 -2.57
CA GLY A 131 -11.70 -1.57 -3.61
C GLY A 131 -12.31 -0.24 -3.21
N ASP A 132 -13.14 0.32 -4.09
CA ASP A 132 -14.00 1.49 -3.82
C ASP A 132 -13.24 2.72 -3.28
N GLY A 133 -11.97 2.87 -3.64
CA GLY A 133 -11.11 3.98 -3.18
C GLY A 133 -10.78 3.95 -1.69
N GLN A 134 -11.03 2.84 -0.99
CA GLN A 134 -10.69 2.69 0.42
C GLN A 134 -9.18 2.85 0.65
N ARG A 135 -8.83 3.41 1.82
CA ARG A 135 -7.43 3.57 2.22
C ARG A 135 -6.81 2.21 2.51
N LEU A 136 -5.58 2.01 2.04
CA LEU A 136 -4.85 0.77 2.32
C LEU A 136 -4.45 0.67 3.79
N ALA A 137 -4.21 1.80 4.48
CA ALA A 137 -4.04 1.87 5.93
C ALA A 137 -4.63 3.16 6.50
N ILE A 138 -5.19 3.06 7.71
CA ILE A 138 -5.76 4.17 8.46
C ILE A 138 -4.87 4.42 9.68
N LYS A 139 -4.18 5.57 9.69
CA LYS A 139 -3.33 5.97 10.83
C LYS A 139 -4.17 6.19 12.08
N LYS A 140 -3.61 5.83 13.24
CA LYS A 140 -4.17 6.20 14.54
C LYS A 140 -4.00 7.71 14.71
N GLN A 141 -5.11 8.41 14.97
CA GLN A 141 -5.12 9.85 15.26
C GLN A 141 -4.58 10.12 16.65
#